data_AF-A0A966FBP8-F1
#
_entry.id   AF-A0A966FBP8-F1
#
_cell.length_a   1.000
_cell.length_b   1.000
_cell.length_c   1.000
_cell.angle_alpha   90.00
_cell.angle_beta   90.00
_cell.angle_gamma   90.00
#
_symmetry.space_group_name_H-M   'P 1'
#
loop_
_entity.id
_entity.type
_entity.pdbx_description
1 polymer ?
#
loop_
_entity_poly.entity_id
_entity_poly.type
_entity_poly.pdbx_seq_one_letter_code
_entity_poly.pdbx_strand_id
1 'polypeptide(L)'
;MTNSEENSSQDIDLQTDIIEHRKFSLAELIGREGGNFLKGESPVPKILQLKTEIIFFINNNLQDLSGALQAVLQDYVNNEDDKISRYQDTPLKALSLMIEEVINNDNFFYEFVKEVDLKSGQMTGDRPYFQKPGQPPHPNDEYSHKSVKIQLINLLKIINKNGDKI
;
A
#
# COMPACT_ATOMS: atom_id res chain seq x y z
N MET A 1 -36.19 49.60 -19.05
CA MET A 1 -34.85 49.22 -19.52
C MET A 1 -33.97 49.14 -18.28
N THR A 2 -33.99 48.01 -17.55
CA THR A 2 -33.16 46.78 -17.67
C THR A 2 -31.78 46.88 -16.99
N ASN A 3 -31.46 45.79 -16.27
CA ASN A 3 -30.21 45.34 -15.62
C ASN A 3 -30.12 45.64 -14.11
N SER A 4 -30.24 44.64 -13.21
CA SER A 4 -29.30 43.54 -12.86
C SER A 4 -28.04 44.12 -12.18
N GLU A 5 -27.62 43.78 -10.96
CA GLU A 5 -27.30 42.50 -10.29
C GLU A 5 -27.24 42.79 -8.76
N GLU A 6 -27.89 42.06 -7.85
CA GLU A 6 -27.61 40.71 -7.33
C GLU A 6 -26.20 40.49 -6.71
N ASN A 7 -26.21 40.48 -5.37
CA ASN A 7 -25.44 39.65 -4.42
C ASN A 7 -24.11 39.04 -4.90
N SER A 8 -22.98 39.56 -4.39
CA SER A 8 -21.64 38.97 -4.60
C SER A 8 -20.83 38.83 -3.30
N SER A 9 -21.42 38.23 -2.26
CA SER A 9 -20.68 37.94 -1.02
C SER A 9 -21.13 36.68 -0.30
N GLN A 10 -21.40 35.60 -1.04
CA GLN A 10 -21.58 34.26 -0.47
C GLN A 10 -21.05 33.20 -1.45
N ASP A 11 -19.73 33.03 -1.54
CA ASP A 11 -19.16 31.95 -2.37
C ASP A 11 -17.75 31.52 -1.91
N ILE A 12 -17.54 31.39 -0.59
CA ILE A 12 -16.26 30.91 -0.02
C ILE A 12 -16.43 29.70 0.94
N ASP A 13 -17.64 29.21 1.20
CA ASP A 13 -17.85 28.14 2.20
C ASP A 13 -18.29 26.78 1.64
N LEU A 14 -17.83 26.39 0.44
CA LEU A 14 -18.14 25.08 -0.15
C LEU A 14 -16.91 24.30 -0.65
N GLN A 15 -15.78 24.35 0.08
CA GLN A 15 -14.58 23.56 -0.27
C GLN A 15 -14.17 22.49 0.75
N THR A 16 -15.01 22.13 1.72
CA THR A 16 -14.58 21.23 2.81
C THR A 16 -15.31 19.89 2.94
N ASP A 17 -16.25 19.57 2.05
CA ASP A 17 -17.11 18.38 2.25
C ASP A 17 -16.93 17.26 1.21
N ILE A 18 -15.82 17.24 0.44
CA ILE A 18 -15.59 16.22 -0.62
C ILE A 18 -14.37 15.32 -0.32
N ILE A 19 -13.90 15.25 0.92
CA ILE A 19 -12.72 14.42 1.24
C ILE A 19 -13.09 13.03 1.78
N GLU A 20 -14.30 12.82 2.33
CA GLU A 20 -14.53 11.62 3.16
C GLU A 20 -15.03 10.35 2.45
N HIS A 21 -15.38 10.36 1.16
CA HIS A 21 -15.88 9.14 0.49
C HIS A 21 -15.37 8.90 -0.94
N ARG A 22 -14.35 9.61 -1.40
CA ARG A 22 -13.78 9.35 -2.73
C ARG A 22 -12.82 8.16 -2.64
N LYS A 23 -13.25 6.99 -3.15
CA LYS A 23 -12.32 5.91 -3.52
C LYS A 23 -11.42 6.47 -4.61
N PHE A 24 -10.24 6.99 -4.24
CA PHE A 24 -9.22 7.38 -5.20
C PHE A 24 -8.88 6.15 -6.04
N SER A 25 -9.34 6.13 -7.28
CA SER A 25 -9.01 5.07 -8.22
C SER A 25 -7.54 5.22 -8.59
N LEU A 26 -6.83 4.10 -8.64
CA LEU A 26 -5.40 4.06 -8.97
C LEU A 26 -5.08 4.67 -10.35
N ALA A 27 -6.03 4.66 -11.28
CA ALA A 27 -5.93 5.38 -12.55
C ALA A 27 -5.78 6.90 -12.36
N GLU A 28 -6.40 7.46 -11.33
CA GLU A 28 -6.37 8.89 -11.00
C GLU A 28 -5.07 9.27 -10.26
N LEU A 29 -4.51 8.35 -9.46
CA LEU A 29 -3.18 8.52 -8.86
C LEU A 29 -2.07 8.49 -9.93
N ILE A 30 -2.13 7.53 -10.87
CA ILE A 30 -1.16 7.41 -11.98
C ILE A 30 -1.27 8.60 -12.93
N GLY A 31 -2.49 9.08 -13.23
CA GLY A 31 -2.70 10.26 -14.05
C GLY A 31 -2.11 11.55 -13.47
N ARG A 32 -1.94 11.62 -12.15
CA ARG A 32 -1.39 12.79 -11.45
C ARG A 32 0.15 12.83 -11.43
N GLU A 33 0.82 11.67 -11.44
CA GLU A 33 2.29 11.61 -11.54
C GLU A 33 2.81 11.62 -12.99
N GLY A 34 2.02 11.14 -13.96
CA GLY A 34 2.42 11.03 -15.38
C GLY A 34 2.11 12.26 -16.24
N GLY A 35 2.15 13.47 -15.68
CA GLY A 35 1.72 14.71 -16.33
C GLY A 35 2.57 15.13 -17.55
N ASN A 36 2.42 14.45 -18.70
CA ASN A 36 2.48 15.04 -20.05
C ASN A 36 2.08 14.08 -21.20
N PHE A 37 1.10 13.18 -21.04
CA PHE A 37 0.68 12.32 -22.16
C PHE A 37 -0.43 12.97 -23.01
N LEU A 38 -0.02 13.66 -24.07
CA LEU A 38 -0.88 14.27 -25.08
C LEU A 38 -1.64 13.21 -25.91
N LYS A 39 -2.96 13.37 -26.01
CA LYS A 39 -3.88 12.86 -27.07
C LYS A 39 -3.66 11.41 -27.56
N GLY A 40 -4.53 10.51 -27.09
CA GLY A 40 -4.62 9.12 -27.53
C GLY A 40 -4.12 8.20 -26.42
N GLU A 41 -5.01 7.35 -25.90
CA GLU A 41 -4.77 6.49 -24.74
C GLU A 41 -3.44 5.74 -24.84
N SER A 42 -2.42 6.19 -24.10
CA SER A 42 -1.20 5.41 -23.94
C SER A 42 -1.53 4.21 -23.07
N PRO A 43 -1.27 2.98 -23.53
CA PRO A 43 -1.45 1.83 -22.68
C PRO A 43 -0.51 1.95 -21.47
N VAL A 44 -1.07 1.78 -20.27
CA VAL A 44 -0.31 1.75 -19.01
C VAL A 44 0.83 0.73 -19.14
N PRO A 45 2.09 1.05 -18.78
CA PRO A 45 3.20 0.10 -18.89
C PRO A 45 2.91 -1.22 -18.18
N LYS A 46 3.27 -2.36 -18.79
CA LYS A 46 2.93 -3.69 -18.24
C LYS A 46 3.41 -3.88 -16.80
N ILE A 47 4.63 -3.44 -16.47
CA ILE A 47 5.14 -3.51 -15.10
C ILE A 47 4.26 -2.73 -14.10
N LEU A 48 3.74 -1.57 -14.51
CA LEU A 48 2.84 -0.78 -13.67
C LEU A 48 1.49 -1.47 -13.49
N GLN A 49 0.98 -2.18 -14.51
CA GLN A 49 -0.21 -3.01 -14.38
C GLN A 49 0.00 -4.16 -13.38
N LEU A 50 1.15 -4.84 -13.43
CA LEU A 50 1.46 -5.95 -12.52
C LEU A 50 1.58 -5.46 -11.07
N LYS A 51 2.32 -4.37 -10.83
CA LYS A 51 2.40 -3.73 -9.51
C LYS A 51 1.03 -3.29 -9.00
N THR A 52 0.23 -2.69 -9.88
CA THR A 52 -1.16 -2.29 -9.59
C THR A 52 -1.99 -3.47 -9.10
N GLU A 53 -1.91 -4.61 -9.78
CA GLU A 53 -2.64 -5.81 -9.38
C GLU A 53 -2.19 -6.34 -8.01
N ILE A 54 -0.88 -6.38 -7.77
CA ILE A 54 -0.30 -6.80 -6.48
C ILE A 54 -0.74 -5.85 -5.35
N ILE A 55 -0.61 -4.54 -5.56
CA ILE A 55 -0.99 -3.52 -4.56
C ILE A 55 -2.49 -3.59 -4.28
N PHE A 56 -3.32 -3.72 -5.32
CA PHE A 56 -4.76 -3.91 -5.16
C PHE A 56 -5.08 -5.16 -4.35
N PHE A 57 -4.37 -6.27 -4.60
CA PHE A 57 -4.54 -7.49 -3.83
C PHE A 57 -4.15 -7.29 -2.36
N ILE A 58 -3.02 -6.62 -2.08
CA ILE A 58 -2.59 -6.32 -0.70
C ILE A 58 -3.69 -5.52 0.03
N ASN A 59 -4.18 -4.44 -0.58
CA ASN A 59 -5.18 -3.54 0.04
C ASN A 59 -6.48 -4.25 0.41
N ASN A 60 -6.86 -5.29 -0.33
CA ASN A 60 -8.11 -6.01 -0.09
C ASN A 60 -7.96 -7.18 0.87
N ASN A 61 -6.75 -7.66 1.15
CA ASN A 61 -6.52 -8.93 1.85
C ASN A 61 -5.61 -8.80 3.07
N LEU A 62 -4.85 -7.72 3.22
CA LEU A 62 -4.02 -7.46 4.39
C LEU A 62 -4.83 -6.68 5.43
N GLN A 63 -5.05 -7.29 6.59
CA GLN A 63 -5.75 -6.65 7.71
C GLN A 63 -4.77 -5.88 8.58
N ASP A 64 -4.44 -4.67 8.15
CA ASP A 64 -3.56 -3.74 8.84
C ASP A 64 -4.38 -2.54 9.36
N LEU A 65 -4.35 -2.28 10.67
CA LEU A 65 -5.23 -1.28 11.27
C LEU A 65 -4.71 0.14 11.01
N SER A 66 -3.44 0.39 11.30
CA SER A 66 -2.84 1.71 11.07
C SER A 66 -2.24 1.88 9.66
N GLY A 67 -2.12 0.81 8.88
CA GLY A 67 -1.70 0.86 7.48
C GLY A 67 -0.18 0.92 7.24
N ALA A 68 0.64 0.85 8.30
CA ALA A 68 2.09 0.92 8.18
C ALA A 68 2.70 -0.33 7.54
N LEU A 69 2.20 -1.53 7.89
CA LEU A 69 2.64 -2.78 7.28
C LEU A 69 2.28 -2.83 5.80
N GLN A 70 1.07 -2.38 5.47
CA GLN A 70 0.61 -2.26 4.09
C GLN A 70 1.51 -1.33 3.29
N ALA A 71 1.82 -0.14 3.81
CA ALA A 71 2.67 0.83 3.13
C ALA A 71 4.09 0.28 2.89
N VAL A 72 4.72 -0.32 3.90
CA VAL A 72 6.07 -0.91 3.74
C VAL A 72 6.06 -2.07 2.74
N LEU A 73 5.05 -2.93 2.75
CA LEU A 73 4.94 -4.01 1.78
C LEU A 73 4.72 -3.49 0.34
N GLN A 74 3.94 -2.42 0.18
CA GLN A 74 3.77 -1.75 -1.12
C GLN A 74 5.06 -1.09 -1.59
N ASP A 75 5.79 -0.42 -0.70
CA ASP A 75 7.09 0.16 -1.01
C ASP A 75 8.06 -0.95 -1.44
N TYR A 76 8.04 -2.11 -0.79
CA TYR A 76 8.84 -3.26 -1.20
C TYR A 76 8.46 -3.77 -2.60
N VAL A 77 7.17 -3.90 -2.91
CA VAL A 77 6.66 -4.25 -4.26
C VAL A 77 7.09 -3.23 -5.31
N ASN A 78 7.06 -1.94 -4.99
CA ASN A 78 7.41 -0.88 -5.91
C ASN A 78 8.90 -0.86 -6.27
N ASN A 79 9.76 -1.46 -5.45
CA ASN A 79 11.21 -1.49 -5.65
C ASN A 79 11.73 -2.82 -6.27
N GLU A 80 10.84 -3.77 -6.59
CA GLU A 80 11.20 -5.14 -7.00
C GLU A 80 10.73 -5.48 -8.43
N ASP A 81 10.87 -4.52 -9.37
CA ASP A 81 10.47 -4.66 -10.77
C ASP A 81 11.04 -5.91 -11.45
N ASP A 82 12.29 -6.23 -11.15
CA ASP A 82 12.99 -7.39 -11.71
C ASP A 82 12.39 -8.72 -11.24
N LYS A 83 11.90 -8.79 -10.00
CA LYS A 83 11.22 -9.99 -9.48
C LYS A 83 9.83 -10.10 -10.10
N ILE A 84 9.07 -8.99 -10.13
CA ILE A 84 7.70 -8.96 -10.65
C ILE A 84 7.67 -9.27 -12.16
N SER A 85 8.61 -8.72 -12.93
CA SER A 85 8.69 -8.91 -14.38
C SER A 85 8.96 -10.35 -14.81
N ARG A 86 9.42 -11.23 -13.90
CA ARG A 86 9.61 -12.66 -14.15
C ARG A 86 8.31 -13.46 -14.05
N TYR A 87 7.26 -12.90 -13.45
CA TYR A 87 5.97 -13.56 -13.22
C TYR A 87 4.82 -12.77 -13.85
N GLN A 88 4.97 -12.40 -15.12
CA GLN A 88 4.02 -11.49 -15.81
C GLN A 88 2.58 -12.03 -15.88
N ASP A 89 2.43 -13.35 -15.93
CA ASP A 89 1.11 -14.00 -15.98
C ASP A 89 0.64 -14.43 -14.58
N THR A 90 1.52 -14.37 -13.58
CA THR A 90 1.25 -14.81 -12.20
C THR A 90 1.78 -13.80 -11.17
N PRO A 91 1.34 -12.53 -11.20
CA PRO A 91 1.89 -11.48 -10.33
C PRO A 91 1.73 -11.81 -8.83
N LEU A 92 0.66 -12.51 -8.43
CA LEU A 92 0.50 -12.97 -7.05
C LEU A 92 1.54 -14.03 -6.65
N LYS A 93 2.09 -14.79 -7.61
CA LYS A 93 3.21 -15.70 -7.35
C LYS A 93 4.48 -14.91 -7.00
N ALA A 94 4.75 -13.79 -7.67
CA ALA A 94 5.85 -12.89 -7.28
C ALA A 94 5.67 -12.39 -5.84
N LEU A 95 4.47 -11.90 -5.50
CA LEU A 95 4.17 -11.47 -4.13
C LEU A 95 4.39 -12.60 -3.10
N SER A 96 3.97 -13.84 -3.41
CA SER A 96 4.20 -14.98 -2.51
C SER A 96 5.68 -15.20 -2.21
N LEU A 97 6.54 -15.14 -3.24
CA LEU A 97 7.98 -15.35 -3.09
C LEU A 97 8.64 -14.21 -2.33
N MET A 98 8.21 -12.97 -2.56
CA MET A 98 8.68 -11.81 -1.82
C MET A 98 8.33 -11.91 -0.32
N ILE A 99 7.11 -12.35 0.01
CA ILE A 99 6.69 -12.56 1.40
C ILE A 99 7.47 -13.73 2.03
N GLU A 100 7.67 -14.82 1.30
CA GLU A 100 8.47 -15.96 1.77
C GLU A 100 9.92 -15.56 2.05
N GLU A 101 10.53 -14.72 1.20
CA GLU A 101 11.88 -14.17 1.42
C GLU A 101 11.97 -13.37 2.71
N VAL A 102 10.99 -12.51 2.98
CA VAL A 102 10.88 -11.76 4.24
C VAL A 102 10.76 -12.70 5.44
N ILE A 103 9.87 -13.70 5.39
CA ILE A 103 9.56 -14.55 6.56
C ILE A 103 10.68 -15.58 6.85
N ASN A 104 11.36 -16.07 5.82
CA ASN A 104 12.33 -17.17 5.94
C ASN A 104 13.76 -16.70 6.25
N ASN A 105 14.02 -15.40 6.23
CA ASN A 105 15.29 -14.80 6.62
C ASN A 105 15.09 -13.92 7.84
N ASP A 106 15.49 -14.41 9.03
CA ASP A 106 15.28 -13.69 10.29
C ASP A 106 15.89 -12.28 10.30
N ASN A 107 17.09 -12.09 9.71
CA ASN A 107 17.71 -10.76 9.66
C ASN A 107 16.90 -9.80 8.78
N PHE A 108 16.45 -10.26 7.62
CA PHE A 108 15.63 -9.45 6.74
C PHE A 108 14.26 -9.18 7.36
N PHE A 109 13.67 -10.18 8.02
CA PHE A 109 12.44 -10.04 8.77
C PHE A 109 12.52 -8.94 9.85
N TYR A 110 13.59 -8.92 10.63
CA TYR A 110 13.75 -7.93 11.70
C TYR A 110 13.94 -6.51 11.16
N GLU A 111 14.71 -6.32 10.09
CA GLU A 111 14.81 -5.00 9.47
C GLU A 111 13.49 -4.57 8.82
N PHE A 112 12.76 -5.50 8.19
CA PHE A 112 11.43 -5.24 7.64
C PHE A 112 10.45 -4.77 8.74
N VAL A 113 10.40 -5.45 9.88
CA VAL A 113 9.51 -5.02 10.99
C VAL A 113 9.92 -3.66 11.54
N LYS A 114 11.22 -3.38 11.64
CA LYS A 114 11.71 -2.08 12.06
C LYS A 114 11.34 -0.96 11.07
N GLU A 115 11.29 -1.23 9.76
CA GLU A 115 10.74 -0.31 8.77
C GLU A 115 9.24 -0.05 8.98
N VAL A 116 8.48 -1.09 9.34
CA VAL A 116 7.06 -0.98 9.70
C VAL A 116 6.87 -0.09 10.94
N ASP A 117 7.66 -0.31 11.99
CA ASP A 117 7.67 0.53 13.20
C ASP A 117 8.01 1.99 12.88
N LEU A 118 9.03 2.21 12.06
CA LEU A 118 9.41 3.56 11.59
C LEU A 118 8.25 4.22 10.85
N LYS A 119 7.61 3.48 9.95
CA LYS A 119 6.48 3.99 9.17
C LYS A 119 5.27 4.30 10.05
N SER A 120 4.99 3.45 11.04
CA SER A 120 3.93 3.67 12.02
C SER A 120 4.17 4.97 12.79
N GLY A 121 5.37 5.17 13.35
CA GLY A 121 5.68 6.42 14.05
C GLY A 121 5.65 7.66 13.15
N GLN A 122 5.98 7.53 11.86
CA GLN A 122 5.81 8.62 10.89
C GLN A 122 4.32 8.94 10.63
N MET A 123 3.45 7.93 10.59
CA MET A 123 2.01 8.10 10.35
C MET A 123 1.28 8.68 11.56
N THR A 124 1.63 8.25 12.78
CA THR A 124 0.97 8.67 14.01
C THR A 124 1.61 9.90 14.67
N GLY A 125 2.89 10.15 14.40
CA GLY A 125 3.71 11.15 15.10
C GLY A 125 4.31 10.64 16.41
N ASP A 126 4.04 9.39 16.79
CA ASP A 126 4.58 8.76 17.99
C ASP A 126 5.99 8.20 17.77
N ARG A 127 6.69 7.94 18.88
CA ARG A 127 7.99 7.28 18.83
C ARG A 127 7.82 5.80 18.46
N PRO A 128 8.51 5.29 17.42
CA PRO A 128 8.49 3.87 17.06
C PRO A 128 8.92 2.94 18.21
N TYR A 129 8.29 1.76 18.29
CA TYR A 129 8.57 0.75 19.32
C TYR A 129 9.44 -0.39 18.80
N PHE A 130 10.73 -0.14 18.61
CA PHE A 130 11.63 -1.20 18.10
C PHE A 130 11.75 -2.40 19.05
N GLN A 131 11.32 -3.56 18.56
CA GLN A 131 11.51 -4.84 19.23
C GLN A 131 12.87 -5.46 18.90
N LYS A 132 13.63 -5.91 19.90
CA LYS A 132 14.85 -6.73 19.67
C LYS A 132 14.51 -8.21 19.49
N PRO A 133 15.34 -8.98 18.77
CA PRO A 133 15.18 -10.43 18.68
C PRO A 133 15.09 -11.09 20.07
N GLY A 134 14.07 -11.92 20.28
CA GLY A 134 13.82 -12.61 21.56
C GLY A 134 13.23 -11.74 22.68
N GLN A 135 13.07 -10.43 22.50
CA GLN A 135 12.45 -9.54 23.49
C GLN A 135 10.92 -9.63 23.40
N PRO A 136 10.17 -9.51 24.51
CA PRO A 136 8.72 -9.29 24.43
C PRO A 136 8.39 -7.96 23.72
N PRO A 137 7.25 -7.88 23.01
CA PRO A 137 6.81 -6.64 22.38
C PRO A 137 6.40 -5.60 23.41
N HIS A 138 6.43 -4.32 23.01
CA HIS A 138 5.91 -3.26 23.86
C HIS A 138 4.38 -3.38 23.96
N PRO A 139 3.74 -3.11 25.12
CA PRO A 139 2.29 -3.32 25.29
C PRO A 139 1.41 -2.52 24.32
N ASN A 140 1.89 -1.36 23.89
CA ASN A 140 1.19 -0.46 22.96
C ASN A 140 1.70 -0.56 21.52
N ASP A 141 2.57 -1.53 21.23
CA ASP A 141 3.09 -1.72 19.89
C ASP A 141 2.16 -2.61 19.07
N GLU A 142 1.66 -2.05 17.97
CA GLU A 142 0.83 -2.75 16.99
C GLU A 142 1.64 -3.76 16.15
N TYR A 143 2.91 -3.45 15.89
CA TYR A 143 3.74 -4.08 14.88
C TYR A 143 4.86 -4.94 15.44
N SER A 144 4.58 -5.68 16.51
CA SER A 144 5.50 -6.71 17.00
C SER A 144 5.93 -7.72 15.92
N HIS A 145 7.11 -8.32 16.09
CA HIS A 145 7.59 -9.45 15.29
C HIS A 145 6.53 -10.55 15.13
N LYS A 146 5.76 -10.85 16.19
CA LYS A 146 4.74 -11.90 16.13
C LYS A 146 3.52 -11.45 15.31
N SER A 147 3.01 -10.24 15.53
CA SER A 147 1.83 -9.73 14.83
C SER A 147 2.11 -9.58 13.34
N VAL A 148 3.25 -8.98 12.96
CA VAL A 148 3.66 -8.85 11.55
C VAL A 148 3.81 -10.22 10.89
N LYS A 149 4.50 -11.17 11.52
CA LYS A 149 4.66 -12.53 10.97
C LYS A 149 3.32 -13.21 10.74
N ILE A 150 2.36 -13.09 11.66
CA ILE A 150 1.02 -13.64 11.51
C ILE A 150 0.29 -13.00 10.33
N GLN A 151 0.34 -11.67 10.18
CA GLN A 151 -0.30 -10.96 9.08
C GLN A 151 0.27 -11.38 7.72
N LEU A 152 1.59 -11.46 7.58
CA LEU A 152 2.24 -11.91 6.35
C LEU A 152 1.92 -13.37 6.03
N ILE A 153 1.92 -14.28 7.02
CA ILE A 153 1.52 -15.68 6.84
C ILE A 153 0.06 -15.79 6.40
N ASN A 154 -0.83 -14.98 6.98
CA ASN A 154 -2.24 -14.97 6.60
C ASN A 154 -2.43 -14.48 5.16
N LEU A 155 -1.73 -13.41 4.77
CA LEU A 155 -1.72 -12.95 3.38
C LEU A 155 -1.22 -14.04 2.43
N LEU A 156 -0.13 -14.75 2.78
CA LEU A 156 0.40 -15.87 2.00
C LEU A 156 -0.62 -17.00 1.82
N LYS A 157 -1.36 -17.35 2.87
CA LYS A 157 -2.44 -18.35 2.79
C LYS A 157 -3.55 -17.92 1.83
N ILE A 158 -3.90 -16.63 1.82
CA ILE A 158 -4.91 -16.10 0.91
C ILE A 158 -4.40 -16.14 -0.53
N ILE A 159 -3.12 -15.82 -0.77
CA ILE A 159 -2.49 -15.93 -2.10
C ILE A 159 -2.58 -17.37 -2.60
N ASN A 160 -2.14 -18.35 -1.80
CA ASN A 160 -2.11 -19.76 -2.21
C ASN A 160 -3.52 -20.30 -2.49
N LYS A 161 -4.51 -19.93 -1.68
CA LYS A 161 -5.91 -20.31 -1.91
C LYS A 161 -6.50 -19.74 -3.21
N ASN A 162 -6.02 -18.58 -3.66
CA ASN A 162 -6.44 -17.98 -4.92
C ASN A 162 -5.61 -18.50 -6.12
N GLY A 163 -4.36 -18.89 -5.90
CA GLY A 163 -3.49 -19.51 -6.91
C GLY A 163 -3.95 -20.91 -7.35
N ASP A 164 -4.58 -21.68 -6.46
CA ASP A 164 -5.15 -23.01 -6.77
C ASP A 164 -6.44 -22.96 -7.61
N LYS A 165 -6.96 -21.77 -7.93
CA LYS A 165 -8.25 -21.56 -8.61
C LYS A 165 -8.14 -21.11 -10.06
N ILE A 166 -6.94 -21.09 -10.65
CA ILE A 166 -6.69 -20.68 -12.05
C ILE A 166 -6.18 -21.87 -12.85
#